data_AF-A0A0R3F2V1-F1
#
_entry.id   AF-A0A0R3F2V1-F1
#
_cell.length_a   1.000
_cell.length_b   1.000
_cell.length_c   1.000
_cell.angle_alpha   90.00
_cell.angle_beta   90.00
_cell.angle_gamma   90.00
#
_symmetry.space_group_name_H-M   'P 1'
#
loop_
_entity.id
_entity.type
_entity.pdbx_description
1 polymer ?
#
loop_
_entity_poly.entity_id
_entity_poly.type
_entity_poly.pdbx_seq_one_letter_code
_entity_poly.pdbx_strand_id
1 'polypeptide(L)'
;MRLGIDVTTIPAPPAGTFSTFLRREELDIQLLVPQDVEVPEAWTQALRDPLVRQIGFTTVEEANRHLDSVEFWVATDGGREHPRFRAHFFPDYQQLDQQQATSGSAPLTLAQRNRAAAYAAAAAVVGIDAIVTTAPTVARCDVTDNDIVASVTPEDAVALIGHHLRMTSNSVVQVRRGGLVGVGSWEQTESTATIENFYDWGVGARMPYFDCLHLFIARRMGGPEVVAAVNSIRVRLCRATRALDQLLAVLSNPISGKRSADVVEAAAEAFDRQLLYLAAAFDIYGRRFLLLIDPARDPKKYRLSLDAGGYVTDHLVREYPADALAEVERLHAYGGICKVLRNHIHDGILPVDQHPGRGYGSTKNIALNLDAMPELLPGASPKLTQTHYDSLGVWRADPAEVFGTRHTVADLATAAVTLMSAGTGLIEAFTELILRNKPLAASAPHAILGCVQTKPGEPEPRLDARELFYRSLFAWPNV
;
A
#
# COMPACT_ATOMS: atom_id res chain seq x y z
N MET A 1 -11.68 7.47 11.86
CA MET A 1 -11.96 6.97 10.48
C MET A 1 -13.33 6.34 10.46
N ARG A 2 -14.10 6.50 9.38
CA ARG A 2 -15.45 5.96 9.20
C ARG A 2 -15.45 4.77 8.24
N LEU A 3 -15.88 3.61 8.70
CA LEU A 3 -15.95 2.39 7.90
C LEU A 3 -17.40 1.94 7.74
N GLY A 4 -17.83 1.72 6.49
CA GLY A 4 -19.15 1.17 6.18
C GLY A 4 -19.07 -0.33 5.96
N ILE A 5 -19.73 -1.13 6.79
CA ILE A 5 -19.78 -2.59 6.63
C ILE A 5 -20.95 -2.97 5.73
N ASP A 6 -20.67 -3.59 4.58
CA ASP A 6 -21.71 -4.19 3.75
C ASP A 6 -22.21 -5.50 4.38
N VAL A 7 -23.32 -5.43 5.11
CA VAL A 7 -23.83 -6.58 5.88
C VAL A 7 -24.37 -7.70 4.98
N THR A 8 -24.68 -7.40 3.72
CA THR A 8 -25.19 -8.42 2.79
C THR A 8 -24.10 -9.41 2.40
N THR A 9 -22.85 -8.94 2.27
CA THR A 9 -21.70 -9.80 1.96
C THR A 9 -20.97 -10.25 3.21
N ILE A 10 -21.12 -9.51 4.31
CA ILE A 10 -20.53 -9.82 5.62
C ILE A 10 -21.66 -9.89 6.68
N PRO A 11 -22.45 -10.97 6.73
CA PRO A 11 -23.63 -11.06 7.60
C PRO A 11 -23.29 -11.16 9.10
N ALA A 12 -22.05 -11.50 9.44
CA ALA A 12 -21.54 -11.55 10.80
C ALA A 12 -20.11 -11.00 10.87
N PRO A 13 -19.68 -10.48 12.03
CA PRO A 13 -18.29 -10.05 12.25
C PRO A 13 -17.30 -11.14 11.82
N PRO A 14 -16.36 -10.85 10.90
CA PRO A 14 -15.44 -11.86 10.41
C PRO A 14 -14.45 -12.27 11.51
N ALA A 15 -14.00 -13.52 11.49
CA ALA A 15 -12.90 -13.94 12.33
C ALA A 15 -11.59 -13.25 11.91
N GLY A 16 -10.60 -13.23 12.81
CA GLY A 16 -9.26 -12.70 12.52
C GLY A 16 -9.06 -11.24 12.94
N THR A 17 -8.03 -10.62 12.38
CA THR A 17 -7.44 -9.37 12.88
C THR A 17 -8.43 -8.18 12.87
N PHE A 18 -9.27 -8.06 11.85
CA PHE A 18 -10.26 -6.98 11.74
C PHE A 18 -11.20 -6.90 12.95
N SER A 19 -11.68 -8.06 13.43
CA SER A 19 -12.60 -8.13 14.58
C SER A 19 -12.05 -7.48 15.85
N THR A 20 -10.72 -7.44 15.99
CA THR A 20 -10.05 -6.84 17.14
C THR A 20 -10.16 -5.31 17.18
N PHE A 21 -10.66 -4.69 16.11
CA PHE A 21 -10.83 -3.24 15.98
C PHE A 21 -12.28 -2.75 16.18
N LEU A 22 -13.27 -3.64 16.27
CA LEU A 22 -14.69 -3.27 16.18
C LEU A 22 -15.22 -2.31 17.26
N ARG A 23 -14.48 -2.10 18.36
CA ARG A 23 -14.88 -1.24 19.50
C ARG A 23 -13.82 -0.21 19.84
N ARG A 24 -13.11 0.26 18.83
CA ARG A 24 -12.11 1.32 18.97
C ARG A 24 -12.78 2.67 18.81
N GLU A 25 -12.52 3.57 19.75
CA GLU A 25 -13.11 4.92 19.73
C GLU A 25 -12.61 5.75 18.54
N GLU A 26 -11.44 5.40 17.99
CA GLU A 26 -10.88 6.05 16.81
C GLU A 26 -11.60 5.64 15.50
N LEU A 27 -12.42 4.59 15.55
CA LEU A 27 -13.15 4.02 14.42
C LEU A 27 -14.66 4.20 14.61
N ASP A 28 -15.28 4.88 13.65
CA ASP A 28 -16.73 4.99 13.54
C ASP A 28 -17.21 3.94 12.53
N ILE A 29 -17.59 2.77 13.05
CA ILE A 29 -18.06 1.65 12.23
C ILE A 29 -19.56 1.73 12.08
N GLN A 30 -20.01 1.86 10.84
CA GLN A 30 -21.42 2.03 10.45
C GLN A 30 -21.85 0.82 9.62
N LEU A 31 -23.11 0.41 9.72
CA LEU A 31 -23.64 -0.72 8.96
C LEU A 31 -24.37 -0.23 7.71
N LEU A 32 -23.97 -0.72 6.55
CA LEU A 32 -24.65 -0.49 5.27
C LEU A 32 -25.64 -1.63 5.03
N VAL A 33 -26.94 -1.34 5.12
CA VAL A 33 -28.01 -2.32 5.09
C VAL A 33 -28.97 -1.98 3.95
N PRO A 34 -29.34 -2.92 3.06
CA PRO A 34 -30.38 -2.65 2.07
C PRO A 34 -31.69 -2.25 2.75
N GLN A 35 -32.49 -1.43 2.06
CA GLN A 35 -33.82 -1.08 2.54
C GLN A 35 -34.67 -2.35 2.78
N ASP A 36 -35.48 -2.32 3.84
CA ASP A 36 -36.37 -3.42 4.25
C ASP A 36 -35.66 -4.72 4.66
N VAL A 37 -34.34 -4.67 4.89
CA VAL A 37 -33.55 -5.77 5.46
C VAL A 37 -33.25 -5.48 6.93
N GLU A 38 -33.51 -6.47 7.80
CA GLU A 38 -33.19 -6.35 9.22
C GLU A 38 -31.67 -6.37 9.46
N VAL A 39 -31.23 -5.60 10.46
CA VAL A 39 -29.83 -5.55 10.87
C VAL A 39 -29.44 -6.90 11.50
N PRO A 40 -28.38 -7.58 11.04
CA PRO A 40 -27.98 -8.84 11.63
C PRO A 40 -27.61 -8.72 13.12
N GLU A 41 -28.20 -9.56 13.97
CA GLU A 41 -28.04 -9.50 15.44
C GLU A 41 -26.56 -9.56 15.88
N ALA A 42 -25.75 -10.37 15.18
CA ALA A 42 -24.33 -10.52 15.47
C ALA A 42 -23.56 -9.18 15.39
N TRP A 43 -23.95 -8.29 14.46
CA TRP A 43 -23.36 -6.96 14.34
C TRP A 43 -23.81 -6.01 15.44
N THR A 44 -25.09 -6.04 15.81
CA THR A 44 -25.63 -5.26 16.92
C THR A 44 -24.96 -5.61 18.25
N GLN A 45 -24.73 -6.90 18.50
CA GLN A 45 -24.01 -7.38 19.68
C GLN A 45 -22.52 -6.99 19.65
N ALA A 46 -21.88 -7.05 18.48
CA ALA A 46 -20.47 -6.72 18.33
C ALA A 46 -20.20 -5.22 18.54
N LEU A 47 -21.01 -4.33 17.98
CA LEU A 47 -20.77 -2.89 17.96
C LEU A 47 -21.43 -2.12 19.13
N ARG A 48 -22.43 -2.70 19.80
CA ARG A 48 -23.22 -2.07 20.89
C ARG A 48 -23.93 -0.79 20.43
N ASP A 49 -25.03 -0.98 19.68
CA ASP A 49 -25.85 0.09 19.09
C ASP A 49 -25.15 0.83 17.91
N PRO A 50 -24.84 0.11 16.81
CA PRO A 50 -24.20 0.71 15.66
C PRO A 50 -25.13 1.67 14.92
N LEU A 51 -24.56 2.71 14.32
CA LEU A 51 -25.28 3.55 13.38
C LEU A 51 -25.53 2.79 12.07
N VAL A 52 -26.79 2.78 11.62
CA VAL A 52 -27.24 2.03 10.44
C VAL A 52 -27.56 2.99 9.30
N ARG A 53 -27.05 2.69 8.11
CA ARG A 53 -27.37 3.37 6.85
C ARG A 53 -28.22 2.44 6.00
N GLN A 54 -29.51 2.74 5.89
CA GLN A 54 -30.44 2.04 5.03
C GLN A 54 -30.30 2.55 3.59
N ILE A 55 -29.91 1.67 2.68
CA ILE A 55 -29.68 1.96 1.26
C ILE A 55 -30.94 1.63 0.46
N GLY A 56 -31.64 2.65 -0.04
CA GLY A 56 -32.86 2.52 -0.83
C GLY A 56 -32.65 2.18 -2.30
N PHE A 57 -31.52 1.56 -2.66
CA PHE A 57 -31.26 1.09 -4.02
C PHE A 57 -31.53 -0.41 -4.13
N THR A 58 -32.30 -0.81 -5.13
CA THR A 58 -32.55 -2.21 -5.48
C THR A 58 -31.93 -2.56 -6.82
N THR A 59 -32.44 -1.97 -7.91
CA THR A 59 -32.01 -2.19 -9.30
C THR A 59 -32.06 -0.88 -10.08
N VAL A 60 -31.41 -0.84 -11.25
CA VAL A 60 -31.44 0.35 -12.13
C VAL A 60 -32.82 0.55 -12.75
N GLU A 61 -33.55 -0.53 -12.97
CA GLU A 61 -34.88 -0.54 -13.57
C GLU A 61 -35.96 0.00 -12.63
N GLU A 62 -35.82 -0.27 -11.33
CA GLU A 62 -36.79 0.13 -10.30
C GLU A 62 -36.48 1.49 -9.65
N ALA A 63 -35.22 1.93 -9.73
CA ALA A 63 -34.81 3.18 -9.09
C ALA A 63 -35.27 4.42 -9.88
N ASN A 64 -35.42 5.54 -9.18
CA ASN A 64 -35.80 6.80 -9.81
C ASN A 64 -34.70 7.29 -10.75
N ARG A 65 -35.08 7.99 -11.82
CA ARG A 65 -34.13 8.64 -12.73
C ARG A 65 -34.11 10.15 -12.55
N HIS A 66 -32.92 10.72 -12.57
CA HIS A 66 -32.70 12.16 -12.67
C HIS A 66 -31.73 12.42 -13.81
N LEU A 67 -32.27 12.87 -14.95
CA LEU A 67 -31.53 12.92 -16.22
C LEU A 67 -30.97 11.53 -16.55
N ASP A 68 -29.67 11.43 -16.81
CA ASP A 68 -28.97 10.18 -17.13
C ASP A 68 -28.49 9.42 -15.88
N SER A 69 -28.75 9.96 -14.68
CA SER A 69 -28.39 9.32 -13.41
C SER A 69 -29.56 8.56 -12.79
N VAL A 70 -29.23 7.52 -12.03
CA VAL A 70 -30.15 6.87 -11.10
C VAL A 70 -30.04 7.55 -9.74
N GLU A 71 -31.18 7.83 -9.12
CA GLU A 71 -31.29 8.50 -7.82
C GLU A 71 -31.99 7.58 -6.80
N PHE A 72 -31.46 7.52 -5.58
CA PHE A 72 -32.05 6.78 -4.48
C PHE A 72 -31.76 7.45 -3.13
N TRP A 73 -32.50 7.04 -2.09
CA TRP A 73 -32.36 7.58 -0.74
C TRP A 73 -31.45 6.72 0.13
N VAL A 74 -30.68 7.39 0.99
CA VAL A 74 -29.95 6.78 2.10
C VAL A 74 -30.52 7.32 3.39
N ALA A 75 -31.19 6.47 4.16
CA ALA A 75 -31.73 6.84 5.48
C ALA A 75 -30.77 6.42 6.58
N THR A 76 -30.72 7.21 7.65
CA THR A 76 -29.94 6.88 8.83
C THR A 76 -30.87 6.44 9.94
N ASP A 77 -30.61 5.26 10.47
CA ASP A 77 -31.30 4.70 11.61
C ASP A 77 -30.28 4.58 12.76
N GLY A 78 -30.49 5.36 13.82
CA GLY A 78 -29.53 5.53 14.92
C GLY A 78 -29.63 6.91 15.58
N GLY A 79 -30.17 6.96 16.80
CA GLY A 79 -30.35 8.20 17.58
C GLY A 79 -31.76 8.82 17.49
N ARG A 80 -31.91 10.09 17.89
CA ARG A 80 -33.21 10.82 17.89
C ARG A 80 -33.60 11.42 16.53
N GLU A 81 -32.66 11.54 15.61
CA GLU A 81 -32.88 12.12 14.28
C GLU A 81 -32.70 11.06 13.19
N HIS A 82 -33.55 11.10 12.17
CA HIS A 82 -33.54 10.17 11.04
C HIS A 82 -33.21 10.91 9.74
N PRO A 83 -31.97 11.43 9.58
CA PRO A 83 -31.61 12.19 8.40
C PRO A 83 -31.67 11.31 7.14
N ARG A 84 -32.13 11.91 6.05
CA ARG A 84 -32.21 11.29 4.71
C ARG A 84 -31.32 12.04 3.75
N PHE A 85 -30.49 11.29 3.03
CA PHE A 85 -29.55 11.79 2.04
C PHE A 85 -29.94 11.25 0.68
N ARG A 86 -29.64 12.02 -0.36
CA ARG A 86 -29.92 11.64 -1.73
C ARG A 86 -28.61 11.30 -2.42
N ALA A 87 -28.51 10.05 -2.88
CA ALA A 87 -27.35 9.56 -3.61
C ALA A 87 -27.74 9.32 -5.07
N HIS A 88 -26.75 9.42 -5.96
CA HIS A 88 -26.94 9.13 -7.38
C HIS A 88 -25.66 8.58 -8.00
N PHE A 89 -25.81 7.82 -9.08
CA PHE A 89 -24.70 7.39 -9.95
C PHE A 89 -25.19 7.29 -11.39
N PHE A 90 -24.26 7.21 -12.35
CA PHE A 90 -24.56 7.08 -13.77
C PHE A 90 -24.39 5.62 -14.21
N PRO A 91 -25.48 4.89 -14.53
CA PRO A 91 -25.39 3.48 -14.94
C PRO A 91 -24.58 3.25 -16.22
N ASP A 92 -24.51 4.25 -17.09
CA ASP A 92 -23.75 4.15 -18.35
C ASP A 92 -22.25 3.99 -18.10
N TYR A 93 -21.71 4.56 -17.02
CA TYR A 93 -20.30 4.33 -16.65
C TYR A 93 -20.04 2.86 -16.33
N GLN A 94 -21.01 2.16 -15.73
CA GLN A 94 -20.90 0.73 -15.43
C GLN A 94 -20.90 -0.15 -16.69
N GLN A 95 -21.60 0.30 -17.74
CA GLN A 95 -21.57 -0.35 -19.05
C GLN A 95 -20.24 -0.11 -19.77
N LEU A 96 -19.70 1.11 -19.68
CA LEU A 96 -18.37 1.44 -20.25
C LEU A 96 -17.26 0.65 -19.53
N ASP A 97 -17.30 0.55 -18.21
CA ASP A 97 -16.38 -0.27 -17.42
C ASP A 97 -16.42 -1.74 -17.84
N GLN A 98 -17.62 -2.27 -18.09
CA GLN A 98 -17.79 -3.64 -18.58
C GLN A 98 -17.11 -3.87 -19.93
N GLN A 99 -17.13 -2.87 -20.82
CA GLN A 99 -16.46 -2.94 -22.13
C GLN A 99 -14.94 -2.80 -22.02
N GLN A 100 -14.45 -2.12 -20.97
CA GLN A 100 -13.02 -1.89 -20.72
C GLN A 100 -12.40 -2.92 -19.76
N ALA A 101 -13.16 -3.93 -19.33
CA ALA A 101 -12.69 -4.95 -18.40
C ALA A 101 -11.43 -5.67 -18.92
N THR A 102 -10.44 -5.81 -18.04
CA THR A 102 -9.14 -6.41 -18.39
C THR A 102 -9.30 -7.86 -18.85
N SER A 103 -8.64 -8.20 -19.97
CA SER A 103 -8.61 -9.57 -20.49
C SER A 103 -7.96 -10.51 -19.47
N GLY A 104 -8.76 -11.40 -18.86
CA GLY A 104 -8.31 -12.37 -17.85
C GLY A 104 -8.87 -12.18 -16.44
N SER A 105 -9.50 -11.03 -16.14
CA SER A 105 -10.23 -10.86 -14.88
C SER A 105 -11.51 -11.68 -14.86
N ALA A 106 -11.91 -12.16 -13.69
CA ALA A 106 -13.20 -12.84 -13.53
C ALA A 106 -14.36 -11.93 -14.01
N PRO A 107 -15.32 -12.45 -14.77
CA PRO A 107 -16.40 -11.64 -15.32
C PRO A 107 -17.27 -11.09 -14.17
N LEU A 108 -17.61 -9.80 -14.25
CA LEU A 108 -18.62 -9.16 -13.40
C LEU A 108 -19.91 -8.98 -14.18
N THR A 109 -21.04 -9.21 -13.52
CA THR A 109 -22.34 -8.83 -14.05
C THR A 109 -22.56 -7.33 -13.92
N LEU A 110 -23.39 -6.76 -14.79
CA LEU A 110 -23.76 -5.35 -14.71
C LEU A 110 -24.47 -5.04 -13.37
N ALA A 111 -25.25 -5.98 -12.83
CA ALA A 111 -25.88 -5.84 -11.52
C ALA A 111 -24.85 -5.72 -10.38
N GLN A 112 -23.74 -6.46 -10.44
CA GLN A 112 -22.65 -6.33 -9.45
C GLN A 112 -21.99 -4.95 -9.52
N ARG A 113 -21.75 -4.45 -10.75
CA ARG A 113 -21.20 -3.10 -10.98
C ARG A 113 -22.14 -2.01 -10.48
N ASN A 114 -23.43 -2.06 -10.84
CA ASN A 114 -24.44 -1.12 -10.38
C ASN A 114 -24.59 -1.11 -8.85
N ARG A 115 -24.49 -2.28 -8.20
CA ARG A 115 -24.52 -2.36 -6.73
C ARG A 115 -23.30 -1.69 -6.11
N ALA A 116 -22.10 -1.91 -6.66
CA ALA A 116 -20.89 -1.23 -6.21
C ALA A 116 -21.03 0.29 -6.35
N ALA A 117 -21.55 0.77 -7.48
CA ALA A 117 -21.85 2.18 -7.73
C ALA A 117 -22.83 2.77 -6.72
N ALA A 118 -23.94 2.09 -6.47
CA ALA A 118 -24.91 2.53 -5.49
C ALA A 118 -24.31 2.60 -4.08
N TYR A 119 -23.51 1.61 -3.68
CA TYR A 119 -22.90 1.60 -2.35
C TYR A 119 -21.81 2.68 -2.21
N ALA A 120 -20.97 2.90 -3.22
CA ALA A 120 -19.98 3.97 -3.23
C ALA A 120 -20.64 5.36 -3.18
N ALA A 121 -21.69 5.59 -3.98
CA ALA A 121 -22.46 6.82 -3.96
C ALA A 121 -23.15 7.05 -2.60
N ALA A 122 -23.72 5.98 -2.00
CA ALA A 122 -24.32 6.02 -0.68
C ALA A 122 -23.29 6.36 0.41
N ALA A 123 -22.11 5.72 0.37
CA ALA A 123 -21.03 5.97 1.30
C ALA A 123 -20.48 7.39 1.18
N ALA A 124 -20.28 7.88 -0.05
CA ALA A 124 -19.80 9.23 -0.31
C ALA A 124 -20.72 10.31 0.27
N VAL A 125 -22.04 10.19 0.07
CA VAL A 125 -22.99 11.22 0.54
C VAL A 125 -23.09 11.29 2.07
N VAL A 126 -22.84 10.18 2.77
CA VAL A 126 -22.83 10.15 4.25
C VAL A 126 -21.43 10.29 4.85
N GLY A 127 -20.41 10.47 4.02
CA GLY A 127 -19.02 10.67 4.42
C GLY A 127 -18.40 9.45 5.12
N ILE A 128 -18.63 8.25 4.58
CA ILE A 128 -17.88 7.04 4.93
C ILE A 128 -16.56 7.03 4.13
N ASP A 129 -15.46 6.73 4.80
CA ASP A 129 -14.11 6.79 4.20
C ASP A 129 -13.81 5.54 3.35
N ALA A 130 -14.28 4.37 3.76
CA ALA A 130 -14.13 3.11 3.01
C ALA A 130 -15.26 2.12 3.30
N ILE A 131 -15.56 1.27 2.32
CA ILE A 131 -16.55 0.21 2.42
C ILE A 131 -15.85 -1.13 2.66
N VAL A 132 -16.19 -1.83 3.73
CA VAL A 132 -15.70 -3.18 4.01
C VAL A 132 -16.72 -4.18 3.47
N THR A 133 -16.33 -4.98 2.48
CA THR A 133 -17.21 -5.92 1.77
C THR A 133 -16.42 -7.12 1.26
N THR A 134 -17.09 -8.24 0.99
CA THR A 134 -16.51 -9.40 0.27
C THR A 134 -17.08 -9.53 -1.15
N ALA A 135 -17.70 -8.47 -1.66
CA ALA A 135 -18.18 -8.40 -3.03
C ALA A 135 -17.04 -8.63 -4.04
N PRO A 136 -17.31 -9.25 -5.21
CA PRO A 136 -16.29 -9.51 -6.23
C PRO A 136 -15.76 -8.24 -6.92
N THR A 137 -16.28 -7.06 -6.56
CA THR A 137 -15.88 -5.74 -7.06
C THR A 137 -14.76 -5.09 -6.25
N VAL A 138 -14.38 -5.68 -5.11
CA VAL A 138 -13.32 -5.17 -4.23
C VAL A 138 -11.98 -5.06 -4.95
N ALA A 139 -11.29 -3.94 -4.75
CA ALA A 139 -9.94 -3.67 -5.27
C ALA A 139 -9.79 -3.85 -6.79
N ARG A 140 -10.90 -3.84 -7.55
CA ARG A 140 -10.87 -3.98 -9.00
C ARG A 140 -10.62 -2.66 -9.68
N CYS A 141 -9.53 -2.62 -10.45
CA CYS A 141 -9.16 -1.46 -11.26
C CYS A 141 -10.06 -1.26 -12.48
N ASP A 142 -10.98 -2.19 -12.79
CA ASP A 142 -12.00 -2.04 -13.84
C ASP A 142 -13.39 -1.72 -13.25
N VAL A 143 -13.48 -1.29 -12.00
CA VAL A 143 -14.72 -0.81 -11.35
C VAL A 143 -14.48 0.63 -10.86
N THR A 144 -15.03 1.61 -11.57
CA THR A 144 -14.77 3.04 -11.33
C THR A 144 -15.24 3.56 -9.99
N ASP A 145 -16.27 2.97 -9.41
CA ASP A 145 -16.83 3.47 -8.15
C ASP A 145 -15.86 3.28 -6.96
N ASN A 146 -14.86 2.40 -7.13
CA ASN A 146 -13.74 2.29 -6.20
C ASN A 146 -12.87 3.56 -6.16
N ASP A 147 -12.94 4.43 -7.18
CA ASP A 147 -12.28 5.73 -7.21
C ASP A 147 -13.07 6.80 -6.42
N ILE A 148 -14.34 6.55 -6.07
CA ILE A 148 -15.20 7.46 -5.29
C ILE A 148 -15.06 7.14 -3.80
N VAL A 149 -15.34 5.89 -3.41
CA VAL A 149 -15.11 5.36 -2.07
C VAL A 149 -14.53 3.96 -2.23
N ALA A 150 -13.32 3.75 -1.70
CA ALA A 150 -12.64 2.48 -1.83
C ALA A 150 -13.44 1.35 -1.16
N SER A 151 -13.64 0.26 -1.90
CA SER A 151 -14.14 -0.99 -1.34
C SER A 151 -12.97 -1.94 -1.05
N VAL A 152 -12.95 -2.48 0.17
CA VAL A 152 -11.84 -3.28 0.72
C VAL A 152 -12.36 -4.54 1.40
N THR A 153 -11.56 -5.59 1.42
CA THR A 153 -11.86 -6.77 2.25
C THR A 153 -11.67 -6.44 3.73
N PRO A 154 -12.19 -7.25 4.67
CA PRO A 154 -11.88 -7.10 6.09
C PRO A 154 -10.37 -7.14 6.39
N GLU A 155 -9.59 -7.91 5.64
CA GLU A 155 -8.14 -8.00 5.82
C GLU A 155 -7.46 -6.71 5.35
N ASP A 156 -7.83 -6.19 4.19
CA ASP A 156 -7.29 -4.93 3.65
C ASP A 156 -7.69 -3.72 4.51
N ALA A 157 -8.87 -3.76 5.15
CA ALA A 157 -9.30 -2.73 6.09
C ALA A 157 -8.35 -2.59 7.29
N VAL A 158 -7.63 -3.66 7.69
CA VAL A 158 -6.62 -3.60 8.76
C VAL A 158 -5.48 -2.66 8.38
N ALA A 159 -5.08 -2.62 7.10
CA ALA A 159 -4.03 -1.73 6.64
C ALA A 159 -4.49 -0.26 6.64
N LEU A 160 -5.75 0.01 6.26
CA LEU A 160 -6.35 1.35 6.36
C LEU A 160 -6.41 1.83 7.82
N ILE A 161 -6.80 0.93 8.74
CA ILE A 161 -6.79 1.21 10.18
C ILE A 161 -5.36 1.50 10.65
N GLY A 162 -4.38 0.67 10.26
CA GLY A 162 -2.98 0.87 10.61
C GLY A 162 -2.43 2.21 10.11
N HIS A 163 -2.74 2.57 8.87
CA HIS A 163 -2.43 3.88 8.29
C HIS A 163 -3.06 5.02 9.11
N HIS A 164 -4.35 4.92 9.43
CA HIS A 164 -5.05 5.91 10.27
C HIS A 164 -4.41 6.08 11.64
N LEU A 165 -4.03 4.99 12.32
CA LEU A 165 -3.37 5.03 13.61
C LEU A 165 -2.00 5.74 13.52
N ARG A 166 -1.21 5.47 12.49
CA ARG A 166 0.09 6.15 12.29
C ARG A 166 -0.08 7.64 12.02
N MET A 167 -1.04 8.02 11.19
CA MET A 167 -1.31 9.42 10.85
C MET A 167 -1.90 10.21 12.01
N THR A 168 -2.67 9.57 12.90
CA THR A 168 -3.21 10.20 14.11
C THR A 168 -2.26 10.12 15.31
N SER A 169 -1.04 9.61 15.11
CA SER A 169 -0.04 9.42 16.16
C SER A 169 -0.51 8.55 17.33
N ASN A 170 -1.34 7.55 17.05
CA ASN A 170 -1.81 6.56 18.02
C ASN A 170 -0.85 5.37 18.12
N SER A 171 -0.18 5.22 19.27
CA SER A 171 0.75 4.12 19.54
C SER A 171 0.09 2.86 20.09
N VAL A 172 -1.22 2.88 20.35
CA VAL A 172 -1.99 1.70 20.76
C VAL A 172 -2.46 0.97 19.50
N VAL A 173 -1.83 -0.17 19.20
CA VAL A 173 -2.04 -0.89 17.94
C VAL A 173 -3.15 -1.93 18.04
N GLN A 174 -3.40 -2.48 19.24
CA GLN A 174 -4.45 -3.47 19.44
C GLN A 174 -5.06 -3.38 20.83
N VAL A 175 -6.37 -3.56 20.93
CA VAL A 175 -7.07 -3.73 22.20
C VAL A 175 -7.93 -4.98 22.12
N ARG A 176 -7.54 -6.04 22.85
CA ARG A 176 -8.30 -7.29 22.93
C ARG A 176 -9.14 -7.31 24.19
N ARG A 177 -10.37 -7.79 24.07
CA ARG A 177 -11.34 -7.83 25.18
C ARG A 177 -12.01 -9.19 25.23
N GLY A 178 -12.35 -9.66 26.42
CA GLY A 178 -13.11 -10.89 26.57
C GLY A 178 -13.77 -11.04 27.94
N GLY A 179 -14.63 -12.04 28.08
CA GLY A 179 -15.25 -12.41 29.35
C GLY A 179 -14.33 -13.32 30.18
N LEU A 180 -14.41 -13.21 31.49
CA LEU A 180 -13.79 -14.14 32.43
C LEU A 180 -14.82 -15.21 32.86
N VAL A 181 -14.34 -16.42 33.13
CA VAL A 181 -15.19 -17.51 33.65
C VAL A 181 -15.68 -17.15 35.05
N GLY A 182 -17.00 -17.15 35.27
CA GLY A 182 -17.61 -16.96 36.60
C GLY A 182 -18.11 -15.55 36.94
N VAL A 183 -17.96 -14.56 36.03
CA VAL A 183 -18.32 -13.11 36.09
C VAL A 183 -17.06 -12.23 36.05
N GLY A 184 -16.96 -11.35 35.04
CA GLY A 184 -15.87 -10.39 34.85
C GLY A 184 -15.49 -10.20 33.38
N SER A 185 -14.68 -9.19 33.08
CA SER A 185 -14.11 -8.95 31.75
C SER A 185 -12.62 -8.65 31.84
N TRP A 186 -11.86 -9.07 30.83
CA TRP A 186 -10.45 -8.72 30.67
C TRP A 186 -10.26 -7.79 29.46
N GLU A 187 -9.23 -6.96 29.54
CA GLU A 187 -8.76 -6.10 28.46
C GLU A 187 -7.23 -6.19 28.38
N GLN A 188 -6.70 -6.43 27.19
CA GLN A 188 -5.27 -6.44 26.92
C GLN A 188 -4.96 -5.42 25.81
N THR A 189 -4.07 -4.49 26.11
CA THR A 189 -3.66 -3.43 25.19
C THR A 189 -2.23 -3.69 24.71
N GLU A 190 -2.03 -3.78 23.40
CA GLU A 190 -0.71 -3.75 22.77
C GLU A 190 -0.38 -2.32 22.33
N SER A 191 0.76 -1.81 22.79
CA SER A 191 1.26 -0.50 22.43
C SER A 191 2.72 -0.56 22.00
N THR A 192 3.05 0.26 21.00
CA THR A 192 4.43 0.50 20.54
C THR A 192 5.17 1.51 21.41
N ALA A 193 4.52 2.10 22.42
CA ALA A 193 4.95 3.25 23.23
C ALA A 193 5.13 4.55 22.44
N THR A 194 5.74 4.52 21.26
CA THR A 194 5.94 5.68 20.38
C THR A 194 5.57 5.34 18.94
N ILE A 195 5.32 6.38 18.13
CA ILE A 195 5.09 6.22 16.69
C ILE A 195 6.37 5.88 15.95
N GLU A 196 7.52 6.33 16.45
CA GLU A 196 8.81 5.90 15.94
C GLU A 196 8.95 4.37 16.04
N ASN A 197 8.63 3.78 17.19
CA ASN A 197 8.64 2.34 17.37
C ASN A 197 7.59 1.64 16.51
N PHE A 198 6.44 2.27 16.23
CA PHE A 198 5.43 1.70 15.34
C PHE A 198 5.99 1.54 13.92
N TYR A 199 6.65 2.57 13.38
CA TYR A 199 7.36 2.47 12.11
C TYR A 199 8.50 1.46 12.16
N ASP A 200 9.30 1.48 13.22
CA ASP A 200 10.43 0.56 13.37
C ASP A 200 9.98 -0.91 13.37
N TRP A 201 8.98 -1.26 14.17
CA TRP A 201 8.47 -2.63 14.24
C TRP A 201 7.76 -3.05 12.95
N GLY A 202 7.02 -2.14 12.30
CA GLY A 202 6.40 -2.39 11.00
C GLY A 202 7.40 -2.64 9.88
N VAL A 203 8.47 -1.84 9.82
CA VAL A 203 9.55 -2.04 8.84
C VAL A 203 10.35 -3.30 9.14
N GLY A 204 10.60 -3.61 10.41
CA GLY A 204 11.23 -4.87 10.82
C GLY A 204 10.44 -6.09 10.42
N ALA A 205 9.14 -6.06 10.65
CA ALA A 205 8.25 -7.14 10.26
C ALA A 205 8.24 -7.40 8.75
N ARG A 206 8.59 -6.42 7.89
CA ARG A 206 8.72 -6.62 6.44
C ARG A 206 10.00 -7.35 6.03
N MET A 207 11.05 -7.25 6.82
CA MET A 207 12.40 -7.62 6.39
C MET A 207 13.10 -8.45 7.47
N PRO A 208 12.66 -9.71 7.71
CA PRO A 208 13.16 -10.54 8.80
C PRO A 208 14.67 -10.81 8.75
N TYR A 209 15.27 -11.02 7.58
CA TYR A 209 16.72 -11.17 7.43
C TYR A 209 17.45 -9.87 7.77
N PHE A 210 16.96 -8.73 7.28
CA PHE A 210 17.52 -7.43 7.64
C PHE A 210 17.32 -7.08 9.12
N ASP A 211 16.19 -7.46 9.72
CA ASP A 211 15.92 -7.26 11.14
C ASP A 211 16.87 -8.10 12.01
N CYS A 212 17.11 -9.35 11.61
CA CYS A 212 18.14 -10.19 12.24
C CYS A 212 19.56 -9.61 12.08
N LEU A 213 19.88 -9.06 10.91
CA LEU A 213 21.14 -8.36 10.68
C LEU A 213 21.30 -7.18 11.63
N HIS A 214 20.28 -6.35 11.72
CA HIS A 214 20.24 -5.14 12.54
C HIS A 214 20.32 -5.42 14.03
N LEU A 215 19.49 -6.34 14.54
CA LEU A 215 19.37 -6.57 15.98
C LEU A 215 20.51 -7.41 16.55
N PHE A 216 21.03 -8.38 15.78
CA PHE A 216 21.92 -9.41 16.31
C PHE A 216 23.25 -9.53 15.56
N ILE A 217 23.23 -9.78 14.25
CA ILE A 217 24.43 -10.19 13.51
C ILE A 217 25.45 -9.04 13.42
N ALA A 218 25.01 -7.83 13.07
CA ALA A 218 25.88 -6.67 12.95
C ALA A 218 26.59 -6.36 14.28
N ARG A 219 25.89 -6.47 15.41
CA ARG A 219 26.44 -6.20 16.75
C ARG A 219 27.43 -7.26 17.21
N ARG A 220 27.20 -8.52 16.86
CA ARG A 220 28.07 -9.64 17.28
C ARG A 220 29.30 -9.80 16.40
N MET A 221 29.18 -9.52 15.11
CA MET A 221 30.19 -9.90 14.11
C MET A 221 30.62 -8.76 13.19
N GLY A 222 29.82 -7.68 13.05
CA GLY A 222 30.01 -6.63 12.03
C GLY A 222 30.95 -5.50 12.41
N GLY A 223 31.22 -5.31 13.70
CA GLY A 223 31.95 -4.14 14.18
C GLY A 223 31.16 -2.83 14.06
N PRO A 224 31.74 -1.71 14.53
CA PRO A 224 31.03 -0.45 14.70
C PRO A 224 30.52 0.16 13.40
N GLU A 225 31.26 -0.01 12.30
CA GLU A 225 30.88 0.58 11.01
C GLU A 225 29.68 -0.11 10.36
N VAL A 226 29.59 -1.44 10.46
CA VAL A 226 28.44 -2.20 9.95
C VAL A 226 27.21 -1.88 10.80
N VAL A 227 27.35 -1.84 12.13
CA VAL A 227 26.26 -1.44 13.03
C VAL A 227 25.74 -0.05 12.66
N ALA A 228 26.63 0.93 12.48
CA ALA A 228 26.24 2.28 12.09
C ALA A 228 25.53 2.32 10.73
N ALA A 229 26.02 1.57 9.74
CA ALA A 229 25.41 1.50 8.42
C ALA A 229 24.00 0.87 8.46
N VAL A 230 23.85 -0.26 9.14
CA VAL A 230 22.56 -0.98 9.24
C VAL A 230 21.54 -0.17 10.04
N ASN A 231 21.95 0.47 11.16
CA ASN A 231 21.09 1.40 11.89
C ASN A 231 20.64 2.57 10.99
N SER A 232 21.56 3.14 10.19
CA SER A 232 21.21 4.24 9.29
C SER A 232 20.25 3.80 8.18
N ILE A 233 20.40 2.60 7.64
CA ILE A 233 19.47 2.04 6.66
C ILE A 233 18.08 1.89 7.31
N ARG A 234 18.00 1.28 8.50
CA ARG A 234 16.72 1.08 9.22
C ARG A 234 15.97 2.39 9.46
N VAL A 235 16.66 3.40 9.98
CA VAL A 235 16.07 4.74 10.22
C VAL A 235 15.56 5.37 8.92
N ARG A 236 16.28 5.21 7.82
CA ARG A 236 15.87 5.76 6.51
C ARG A 236 14.65 5.04 5.96
N LEU A 237 14.60 3.72 6.06
CA LEU A 237 13.42 2.96 5.64
C LEU A 237 12.18 3.35 6.47
N CYS A 238 12.32 3.55 7.79
CA CYS A 238 11.23 4.08 8.62
C CYS A 238 10.76 5.47 8.16
N ARG A 239 11.69 6.37 7.81
CA ARG A 239 11.37 7.70 7.29
C ARG A 239 10.74 7.64 5.90
N ALA A 240 11.16 6.72 5.03
CA ALA A 240 10.54 6.49 3.74
C ALA A 240 9.08 6.01 3.91
N THR A 241 8.83 5.05 4.80
CA THR A 241 7.46 4.58 5.11
C THR A 241 6.59 5.70 5.66
N ARG A 242 7.14 6.57 6.53
CA ARG A 242 6.42 7.74 7.02
C ARG A 242 6.08 8.74 5.92
N ALA A 243 7.00 8.96 4.98
CA ALA A 243 6.75 9.82 3.82
C ALA A 243 5.67 9.21 2.90
N LEU A 244 5.66 7.89 2.72
CA LEU A 244 4.58 7.17 2.03
C LEU A 244 3.23 7.37 2.73
N ASP A 245 3.14 7.20 4.05
CA ASP A 245 1.89 7.48 4.77
C ASP A 245 1.46 8.95 4.58
N GLN A 246 2.38 9.91 4.65
CA GLN A 246 2.04 11.31 4.40
C GLN A 246 1.48 11.52 2.99
N LEU A 247 2.07 10.90 1.97
CA LEU A 247 1.56 10.91 0.61
C LEU A 247 0.12 10.37 0.54
N LEU A 248 -0.11 9.16 1.07
CA LEU A 248 -1.43 8.52 1.03
C LEU A 248 -2.49 9.33 1.78
N ALA A 249 -2.12 9.93 2.91
CA ALA A 249 -3.02 10.80 3.68
C ALA A 249 -3.36 12.09 2.93
N VAL A 250 -2.39 12.68 2.21
CA VAL A 250 -2.64 13.85 1.35
C VAL A 250 -3.57 13.49 0.21
N LEU A 251 -3.33 12.36 -0.47
CA LEU A 251 -4.16 11.88 -1.59
C LEU A 251 -5.58 11.51 -1.19
N SER A 252 -5.81 11.22 0.10
CA SER A 252 -7.15 10.95 0.64
C SER A 252 -8.00 12.23 0.82
N ASN A 253 -7.42 13.42 0.62
CA ASN A 253 -8.18 14.66 0.69
C ASN A 253 -8.99 14.90 -0.60
N PRO A 254 -10.19 15.52 -0.51
CA PRO A 254 -10.98 15.84 -1.70
C PRO A 254 -10.19 16.71 -2.69
N ILE A 255 -10.07 16.24 -3.92
CA ILE A 255 -9.30 16.87 -5.01
C ILE A 255 -10.07 18.04 -5.66
N SER A 256 -11.29 18.36 -5.18
CA SER A 256 -12.18 19.32 -5.84
C SER A 256 -11.85 20.80 -5.53
N GLY A 257 -11.99 21.64 -6.55
CA GLY A 257 -11.90 23.10 -6.42
C GLY A 257 -10.48 23.62 -6.18
N LYS A 258 -10.36 24.71 -5.40
CA LYS A 258 -9.11 25.47 -5.24
C LYS A 258 -7.98 24.75 -4.49
N ARG A 259 -8.29 23.61 -3.83
CA ARG A 259 -7.31 22.83 -3.06
C ARG A 259 -6.52 21.83 -3.91
N SER A 260 -6.91 21.69 -5.18
CA SER A 260 -6.35 20.72 -6.12
C SER A 260 -4.82 20.86 -6.27
N ALA A 261 -4.33 22.10 -6.41
CA ALA A 261 -2.91 22.41 -6.52
C ALA A 261 -2.14 22.13 -5.21
N ASP A 262 -2.73 22.47 -4.06
CA ASP A 262 -2.12 22.21 -2.75
C ASP A 262 -1.95 20.71 -2.50
N VAL A 263 -2.94 19.90 -2.88
CA VAL A 263 -2.87 18.43 -2.77
C VAL A 263 -1.79 17.85 -3.69
N VAL A 264 -1.70 18.34 -4.94
CA VAL A 264 -0.67 17.90 -5.90
C VAL A 264 0.73 18.22 -5.37
N GLU A 265 0.97 19.45 -4.93
CA GLU A 265 2.26 19.87 -4.39
C GLU A 265 2.65 19.07 -3.14
N ALA A 266 1.73 18.95 -2.18
CA ALA A 266 1.99 18.20 -0.94
C ALA A 266 2.23 16.71 -1.20
N ALA A 267 1.54 16.12 -2.19
CA ALA A 267 1.75 14.74 -2.61
C ALA A 267 3.12 14.58 -3.29
N ALA A 268 3.47 15.45 -4.23
CA ALA A 268 4.77 15.43 -4.89
C ALA A 268 5.92 15.57 -3.87
N GLU A 269 5.82 16.51 -2.92
CA GLU A 269 6.83 16.70 -1.88
C GLU A 269 6.98 15.46 -0.97
N ALA A 270 5.87 14.82 -0.59
CA ALA A 270 5.91 13.59 0.19
C ALA A 270 6.57 12.43 -0.58
N PHE A 271 6.28 12.31 -1.89
CA PHE A 271 6.89 11.32 -2.76
C PHE A 271 8.40 11.56 -2.95
N ASP A 272 8.82 12.82 -3.13
CA ASP A 272 10.24 13.20 -3.19
C ASP A 272 11.00 12.79 -1.91
N ARG A 273 10.40 13.04 -0.74
CA ARG A 273 10.96 12.64 0.56
C ARG A 273 11.06 11.11 0.66
N GLN A 274 10.06 10.37 0.20
CA GLN A 274 10.10 8.91 0.16
C GLN A 274 11.27 8.40 -0.70
N LEU A 275 11.39 8.89 -1.94
CA LEU A 275 12.47 8.52 -2.87
C LEU A 275 13.85 8.88 -2.32
N LEU A 276 13.99 10.06 -1.68
CA LEU A 276 15.22 10.49 -1.04
C LEU A 276 15.70 9.48 0.01
N TYR A 277 14.78 9.00 0.87
CA TYR A 277 15.14 8.08 1.94
C TYR A 277 15.42 6.66 1.42
N LEU A 278 14.66 6.19 0.42
CA LEU A 278 14.92 4.91 -0.25
C LEU A 278 16.29 4.90 -0.96
N ALA A 279 16.57 5.92 -1.79
CA ALA A 279 17.84 6.05 -2.49
C ALA A 279 19.03 6.11 -1.51
N ALA A 280 18.86 6.82 -0.39
CA ALA A 280 19.89 6.87 0.64
C ALA A 280 20.10 5.52 1.36
N ALA A 281 19.07 4.69 1.49
CA ALA A 281 19.21 3.33 2.00
C ALA A 281 20.00 2.44 1.01
N PHE A 282 19.66 2.50 -0.28
CA PHE A 282 20.38 1.76 -1.34
C PHE A 282 21.84 2.18 -1.44
N ASP A 283 22.12 3.48 -1.33
CA ASP A 283 23.48 4.01 -1.39
C ASP A 283 24.35 3.51 -0.23
N ILE A 284 23.82 3.54 1.00
CA ILE A 284 24.54 3.03 2.17
C ILE A 284 24.77 1.52 2.04
N TYR A 285 23.76 0.77 1.60
CA TYR A 285 23.87 -0.68 1.56
C TYR A 285 24.83 -1.16 0.46
N GLY A 286 24.73 -0.60 -0.74
CA GLY A 286 25.62 -0.93 -1.86
C GLY A 286 27.08 -0.66 -1.53
N ARG A 287 27.37 0.52 -0.95
CA ARG A 287 28.72 0.87 -0.49
C ARG A 287 29.23 -0.09 0.58
N ARG A 288 28.38 -0.41 1.57
CA ARG A 288 28.79 -1.29 2.67
C ARG A 288 29.10 -2.69 2.16
N PHE A 289 28.31 -3.23 1.24
CA PHE A 289 28.56 -4.55 0.66
C PHE A 289 29.94 -4.66 0.00
N LEU A 290 30.34 -3.68 -0.81
CA LEU A 290 31.64 -3.72 -1.47
C LEU A 290 32.83 -3.73 -0.50
N LEU A 291 32.66 -3.16 0.69
CA LEU A 291 33.63 -3.22 1.80
C LEU A 291 33.53 -4.54 2.59
N LEU A 292 32.39 -5.21 2.58
CA LEU A 292 32.26 -6.56 3.17
C LEU A 292 32.93 -7.61 2.28
N ILE A 293 32.86 -7.47 0.95
CA ILE A 293 33.53 -8.36 0.01
C ILE A 293 35.05 -8.24 0.13
N ASP A 294 35.55 -7.03 0.33
CA ASP A 294 36.99 -6.75 0.45
C ASP A 294 37.21 -5.59 1.44
N PRO A 295 37.47 -5.91 2.72
CA PRO A 295 37.66 -4.91 3.77
C PRO A 295 38.89 -4.01 3.60
N ALA A 296 39.82 -4.36 2.70
CA ALA A 296 41.03 -3.59 2.45
C ALA A 296 40.80 -2.40 1.48
N ARG A 297 39.62 -2.30 0.87
CA ARG A 297 39.28 -1.24 -0.09
C ARG A 297 39.20 0.13 0.57
N ASP A 298 39.62 1.17 -0.17
CA ASP A 298 39.46 2.57 0.23
C ASP A 298 37.96 2.98 0.16
N PRO A 299 37.29 3.28 1.29
CA PRO A 299 35.88 3.65 1.30
C PRO A 299 35.55 4.89 0.46
N LYS A 300 36.54 5.76 0.17
CA LYS A 300 36.32 6.95 -0.66
C LYS A 300 36.14 6.61 -2.15
N LYS A 301 36.71 5.50 -2.61
CA LYS A 301 36.71 5.12 -4.04
C LYS A 301 35.55 4.18 -4.41
N TYR A 302 34.94 3.51 -3.46
CA TYR A 302 33.85 2.55 -3.68
C TYR A 302 32.50 3.11 -3.23
N ARG A 303 32.02 4.13 -3.97
CA ARG A 303 30.75 4.84 -3.72
C ARG A 303 29.66 4.42 -4.72
N LEU A 304 29.30 3.15 -4.69
CA LEU A 304 28.28 2.60 -5.59
C LEU A 304 27.02 2.25 -4.82
N SER A 305 25.89 2.69 -5.37
CA SER A 305 24.57 2.45 -4.79
C SER A 305 24.00 1.13 -5.29
N LEU A 306 23.24 0.45 -4.44
CA LEU A 306 22.62 -0.85 -4.76
C LEU A 306 21.63 -0.76 -5.94
N ASP A 307 21.07 0.42 -6.21
CA ASP A 307 20.14 0.69 -7.30
C ASP A 307 20.82 1.14 -8.62
N ALA A 308 22.16 1.15 -8.66
CA ALA A 308 22.90 1.65 -9.81
C ALA A 308 22.78 0.70 -11.02
N GLY A 309 22.71 1.30 -12.22
CA GLY A 309 22.78 0.56 -13.47
C GLY A 309 24.08 -0.26 -13.54
N GLY A 310 23.95 -1.59 -13.62
CA GLY A 310 25.09 -2.52 -13.69
C GLY A 310 25.48 -3.16 -12.36
N TYR A 311 24.96 -2.70 -11.21
CA TYR A 311 25.40 -3.17 -9.89
C TYR A 311 25.34 -4.70 -9.75
N VAL A 312 24.24 -5.33 -10.16
CA VAL A 312 24.11 -6.80 -10.14
C VAL A 312 25.17 -7.47 -11.02
N THR A 313 25.30 -7.03 -12.27
CA THR A 313 26.22 -7.61 -13.26
C THR A 313 27.68 -7.44 -12.86
N ASP A 314 28.05 -6.25 -12.38
CA ASP A 314 29.44 -5.88 -12.12
C ASP A 314 29.95 -6.37 -10.75
N HIS A 315 29.04 -6.63 -9.81
CA HIS A 315 29.41 -6.91 -8.41
C HIS A 315 28.80 -8.15 -7.80
N LEU A 316 27.66 -8.66 -8.30
CA LEU A 316 26.98 -9.81 -7.70
C LEU A 316 27.15 -11.10 -8.51
N VAL A 317 27.07 -11.03 -9.85
CA VAL A 317 27.15 -12.21 -10.74
C VAL A 317 28.43 -13.02 -10.57
N ARG A 318 29.55 -12.37 -10.24
CA ARG A 318 30.83 -13.07 -9.98
C ARG A 318 30.92 -13.67 -8.58
N GLU A 319 30.15 -13.15 -7.64
CA GLU A 319 30.24 -13.52 -6.22
C GLU A 319 29.21 -14.59 -5.84
N TYR A 320 28.09 -14.68 -6.57
CA TYR A 320 26.95 -15.52 -6.21
C TYR A 320 26.39 -16.28 -7.44
N PRO A 321 25.83 -17.48 -7.23
CA PRO A 321 25.23 -18.24 -8.32
C PRO A 321 23.92 -17.61 -8.80
N ALA A 322 23.56 -17.85 -10.07
CA ALA A 322 22.45 -17.16 -10.74
C ALA A 322 21.07 -17.44 -10.10
N ASP A 323 20.85 -18.65 -9.57
CA ASP A 323 19.63 -19.02 -8.88
C ASP A 323 19.40 -18.19 -7.60
N ALA A 324 20.46 -17.88 -6.86
CA ALA A 324 20.40 -17.03 -5.68
C ALA A 324 20.16 -15.54 -6.01
N LEU A 325 20.39 -15.13 -7.26
CA LEU A 325 20.26 -13.74 -7.70
C LEU A 325 18.88 -13.38 -8.26
N ALA A 326 18.05 -14.37 -8.59
CA ALA A 326 16.81 -14.17 -9.34
C ALA A 326 15.87 -13.12 -8.70
N GLU A 327 15.67 -13.18 -7.38
CA GLU A 327 14.79 -12.25 -6.69
C GLU A 327 15.40 -10.84 -6.55
N VAL A 328 16.72 -10.77 -6.32
CA VAL A 328 17.44 -9.49 -6.30
C VAL A 328 17.37 -8.82 -7.67
N GLU A 329 17.54 -9.57 -8.76
CA GLU A 329 17.42 -9.06 -10.13
C GLU A 329 16.03 -8.54 -10.45
N ARG A 330 14.99 -9.30 -10.07
CA ARG A 330 13.59 -8.91 -10.25
C ARG A 330 13.29 -7.60 -9.54
N LEU A 331 13.72 -7.44 -8.30
CA LEU A 331 13.45 -6.25 -7.50
C LEU A 331 14.36 -5.06 -7.85
N HIS A 332 15.58 -5.31 -8.33
CA HIS A 332 16.52 -4.27 -8.78
C HIS A 332 15.97 -3.47 -9.98
N ALA A 333 15.05 -4.03 -10.78
CA ALA A 333 14.35 -3.27 -11.82
C ALA A 333 13.65 -2.03 -11.26
N TYR A 334 12.96 -2.16 -10.12
CA TYR A 334 12.31 -1.03 -9.42
C TYR A 334 13.30 -0.09 -8.73
N GLY A 335 14.45 -0.61 -8.26
CA GLY A 335 15.56 0.23 -7.80
C GLY A 335 16.05 1.17 -8.90
N GLY A 336 16.20 0.65 -10.13
CA GLY A 336 16.54 1.46 -11.30
C GLY A 336 15.53 2.57 -11.59
N ILE A 337 14.22 2.31 -11.42
CA ILE A 337 13.17 3.34 -11.54
C ILE A 337 13.35 4.41 -10.46
N CYS A 338 13.55 4.03 -9.19
CA CYS A 338 13.82 4.98 -8.10
C CYS A 338 15.03 5.87 -8.45
N LYS A 339 16.07 5.29 -9.05
CA LYS A 339 17.27 6.03 -9.46
C LYS A 339 16.97 7.08 -10.53
N VAL A 340 16.21 6.73 -11.57
CA VAL A 340 15.81 7.66 -12.64
C VAL A 340 14.96 8.80 -12.06
N LEU A 341 13.95 8.47 -11.24
CA LEU A 341 13.11 9.47 -10.59
C LEU A 341 13.93 10.40 -9.70
N ARG A 342 14.87 9.86 -8.91
CA ARG A 342 15.73 10.70 -8.07
C ARG A 342 16.61 11.62 -8.93
N ASN A 343 17.21 11.10 -10.00
CA ASN A 343 18.01 11.92 -10.89
C ASN A 343 17.17 13.07 -11.48
N HIS A 344 15.93 12.82 -11.87
CA HIS A 344 15.03 13.89 -12.33
C HIS A 344 14.78 14.95 -11.25
N ILE A 345 14.60 14.57 -9.97
CA ILE A 345 14.49 15.52 -8.84
C ILE A 345 15.77 16.36 -8.66
N HIS A 346 16.94 15.86 -9.09
CA HIS A 346 18.17 16.65 -9.04
C HIS A 346 18.20 17.74 -10.12
N ASP A 347 17.58 17.47 -11.26
CA ASP A 347 17.60 18.33 -12.44
C ASP A 347 16.37 19.24 -12.54
N GLY A 348 15.28 18.92 -11.84
CA GLY A 348 14.01 19.65 -11.83
C GLY A 348 13.00 19.11 -10.82
N ILE A 349 11.73 19.51 -10.99
CA ILE A 349 10.60 19.04 -10.19
C ILE A 349 9.97 17.84 -10.91
N LEU A 350 9.55 16.81 -10.18
CA LEU A 350 8.83 15.70 -10.80
C LEU A 350 7.53 16.20 -11.46
N PRO A 351 7.21 15.75 -12.67
CA PRO A 351 6.03 16.21 -13.42
C PRO A 351 4.77 15.50 -12.89
N VAL A 352 4.36 15.84 -11.67
CA VAL A 352 3.17 15.31 -11.01
C VAL A 352 2.01 16.28 -11.23
N ASP A 353 0.89 15.78 -11.78
CA ASP A 353 -0.31 16.59 -11.99
C ASP A 353 -1.58 15.70 -11.97
N GLN A 354 -2.73 16.32 -12.20
CA GLN A 354 -4.02 15.65 -12.27
C GLN A 354 -4.34 15.17 -13.67
N HIS A 355 -4.61 13.88 -13.79
CA HIS A 355 -4.97 13.24 -15.03
C HIS A 355 -6.31 12.53 -14.89
N PRO A 356 -7.17 12.52 -15.93
CA PRO A 356 -8.35 11.68 -15.94
C PRO A 356 -7.97 10.21 -15.70
N GLY A 357 -8.60 9.58 -14.71
CA GLY A 357 -8.42 8.14 -14.45
C GLY A 357 -9.02 7.28 -15.56
N ARG A 358 -10.04 7.81 -16.25
CA ARG A 358 -10.76 7.15 -17.37
C ARG A 358 -11.04 8.12 -18.50
N GLY A 359 -11.22 7.57 -19.70
CA GLY A 359 -11.53 8.35 -20.90
C GLY A 359 -12.93 9.00 -20.94
N TYR A 360 -13.83 8.59 -20.05
CA TYR A 360 -15.17 9.17 -19.90
C TYR A 360 -15.29 10.07 -18.65
N GLY A 361 -14.17 10.43 -18.02
CA GLY A 361 -14.09 11.60 -17.13
C GLY A 361 -14.78 11.49 -15.77
N SER A 362 -14.94 10.28 -15.20
CA SER A 362 -15.59 10.09 -13.90
C SER A 362 -14.82 10.70 -12.72
N THR A 363 -13.48 10.59 -12.73
CA THR A 363 -12.59 10.99 -11.63
C THR A 363 -11.22 11.43 -12.15
N LYS A 364 -10.54 12.31 -11.41
CA LYS A 364 -9.15 12.70 -11.66
C LYS A 364 -8.25 12.07 -10.61
N ASN A 365 -7.14 11.50 -11.06
CA ASN A 365 -6.09 10.93 -10.22
C ASN A 365 -4.86 11.83 -10.26
N ILE A 366 -4.09 11.85 -9.18
CA ILE A 366 -2.78 12.51 -9.17
C ILE A 366 -1.77 11.49 -9.68
N ALA A 367 -1.09 11.84 -10.76
CA ALA A 367 -0.25 10.91 -11.50
C ALA A 367 1.08 11.55 -11.91
N LEU A 368 2.10 10.72 -12.06
CA LEU A 368 3.40 11.09 -12.58
C LEU A 368 3.39 11.00 -14.11
N ASN A 369 3.71 12.09 -14.80
CA ASN A 369 3.81 12.10 -16.26
C ASN A 369 5.13 11.47 -16.73
N LEU A 370 5.04 10.28 -17.32
CA LEU A 370 6.21 9.52 -17.78
C LEU A 370 6.75 10.05 -19.12
N ASP A 371 5.98 10.82 -19.89
CA ASP A 371 6.46 11.37 -21.17
C ASP A 371 7.64 12.34 -20.99
N ALA A 372 7.76 12.97 -19.81
CA ALA A 372 8.89 13.84 -19.48
C ALA A 372 10.15 13.06 -19.01
N MET A 373 10.05 11.73 -18.88
CA MET A 373 11.14 10.83 -18.51
C MET A 373 11.20 9.66 -19.50
N PRO A 374 11.75 9.89 -20.73
CA PRO A 374 11.74 8.90 -21.80
C PRO A 374 12.35 7.54 -21.41
N GLU A 375 13.26 7.51 -20.44
CA GLU A 375 13.90 6.31 -19.91
C GLU A 375 12.91 5.36 -19.20
N LEU A 376 11.77 5.88 -18.76
CA LEU A 376 10.70 5.15 -18.09
C LEU A 376 9.53 4.81 -19.02
N LEU A 377 9.60 5.13 -20.30
CA LEU A 377 8.54 4.76 -21.24
C LEU A 377 8.61 3.27 -21.62
N PRO A 378 7.47 2.60 -21.87
CA PRO A 378 7.45 1.23 -22.35
C PRO A 378 8.36 1.01 -23.56
N GLY A 379 9.26 0.03 -23.46
CA GLY A 379 10.26 -0.27 -24.49
C GLY A 379 11.59 0.48 -24.39
N ALA A 380 11.71 1.48 -23.51
CA ALA A 380 12.96 2.25 -23.34
C ALA A 380 14.07 1.46 -22.64
N SER A 381 13.70 0.54 -21.74
CA SER A 381 14.64 -0.30 -20.99
C SER A 381 14.33 -1.79 -21.19
N PRO A 382 15.32 -2.63 -21.53
CA PRO A 382 15.12 -4.07 -21.63
C PRO A 382 14.85 -4.74 -20.28
N LYS A 383 15.09 -4.03 -19.16
CA LYS A 383 14.85 -4.53 -17.80
C LYS A 383 13.39 -4.37 -17.36
N LEU A 384 12.63 -3.47 -18.00
CA LEU A 384 11.25 -3.18 -17.63
C LEU A 384 10.29 -3.92 -18.57
N THR A 385 9.52 -4.84 -17.99
CA THR A 385 8.47 -5.59 -18.69
C THR A 385 7.09 -4.94 -18.50
N GLN A 386 6.08 -5.37 -19.27
CA GLN A 386 4.71 -4.88 -19.10
C GLN A 386 4.20 -5.05 -17.65
N THR A 387 4.51 -6.17 -17.01
CA THR A 387 4.16 -6.43 -15.61
C THR A 387 4.70 -5.37 -14.65
N HIS A 388 5.87 -4.78 -14.92
CA HIS A 388 6.41 -3.69 -14.11
C HIS A 388 5.56 -2.41 -14.27
N TYR A 389 5.16 -2.08 -15.50
CA TYR A 389 4.29 -0.94 -15.76
C TYR A 389 2.89 -1.13 -15.18
N ASP A 390 2.33 -2.33 -15.29
CA ASP A 390 1.04 -2.67 -14.68
C ASP A 390 1.12 -2.51 -13.14
N SER A 391 2.22 -2.97 -12.52
CA SER A 391 2.45 -2.83 -11.08
C SER A 391 2.65 -1.39 -10.62
N LEU A 392 3.12 -0.50 -11.49
CA LEU A 392 3.25 0.93 -11.23
C LEU A 392 1.92 1.68 -11.46
N GLY A 393 0.88 1.00 -11.93
CA GLY A 393 -0.40 1.64 -12.28
C GLY A 393 -0.25 2.58 -13.46
N VAL A 394 0.46 2.16 -14.52
CA VAL A 394 0.64 2.98 -15.74
C VAL A 394 -0.57 2.87 -16.65
N TRP A 395 -1.08 4.01 -17.11
CA TRP A 395 -2.11 4.07 -18.16
C TRP A 395 -1.85 5.22 -19.14
N ARG A 396 -2.61 5.22 -20.23
CA ARG A 396 -2.66 6.31 -21.19
C ARG A 396 -3.82 7.22 -20.85
N ALA A 397 -3.54 8.36 -20.24
CA ALA A 397 -4.54 9.34 -19.85
C ALA A 397 -5.06 10.12 -21.08
N ASP A 398 -6.38 10.28 -21.14
CA ASP A 398 -7.00 11.24 -22.05
C ASP A 398 -6.70 12.68 -21.59
N PRO A 399 -6.66 13.65 -22.53
CA PRO A 399 -6.37 15.03 -22.18
C PRO A 399 -7.44 15.62 -21.26
N ALA A 400 -7.01 16.42 -20.29
CA ALA A 400 -7.93 17.18 -19.44
C ALA A 400 -8.61 18.34 -20.20
N GLU A 401 -7.98 18.82 -21.28
CA GLU A 401 -8.47 19.92 -22.13
C GLU A 401 -9.04 19.41 -23.45
N VAL A 402 -10.01 20.14 -24.01
CA VAL A 402 -10.61 19.83 -25.32
C VAL A 402 -9.52 19.94 -26.40
N PHE A 403 -9.30 18.85 -27.16
CA PHE A 403 -8.22 18.70 -28.15
C PHE A 403 -6.79 18.63 -27.60
N GLY A 404 -6.60 18.37 -26.30
CA GLY A 404 -5.27 18.18 -25.73
C GLY A 404 -4.57 16.88 -26.18
N THR A 405 -3.30 16.72 -25.80
CA THR A 405 -2.53 15.51 -26.06
C THR A 405 -2.76 14.45 -24.99
N ARG A 406 -2.80 13.19 -25.41
CA ARG A 406 -2.77 12.04 -24.49
C ARG A 406 -1.39 11.91 -23.87
N HIS A 407 -1.35 11.54 -22.59
CA HIS A 407 -0.11 11.34 -21.84
C HIS A 407 0.00 9.91 -21.32
N THR A 408 1.21 9.36 -21.27
CA THR A 408 1.48 8.14 -20.50
C THR A 408 1.83 8.52 -19.08
N VAL A 409 1.04 8.05 -18.11
CA VAL A 409 1.14 8.47 -16.71
C VAL A 409 1.13 7.26 -15.78
N ALA A 410 1.71 7.40 -14.59
CA ALA A 410 1.69 6.39 -13.52
C ALA A 410 0.95 6.93 -12.29
N ASP A 411 0.04 6.13 -11.71
CA ASP A 411 -0.74 6.56 -10.55
C ASP A 411 0.20 6.79 -9.37
N LEU A 412 0.15 7.96 -8.75
CA LEU A 412 1.17 8.35 -7.77
C LEU A 412 1.10 7.47 -6.52
N ALA A 413 -0.10 7.13 -6.04
CA ALA A 413 -0.28 6.24 -4.89
C ALA A 413 0.25 4.83 -5.19
N THR A 414 -0.16 4.27 -6.33
CA THR A 414 0.24 2.93 -6.77
C THR A 414 1.74 2.84 -6.98
N ALA A 415 2.33 3.80 -7.71
CA ALA A 415 3.76 3.87 -7.92
C ALA A 415 4.52 3.98 -6.60
N ALA A 416 4.08 4.84 -5.68
CA ALA A 416 4.73 5.02 -4.38
C ALA A 416 4.69 3.76 -3.51
N VAL A 417 3.54 3.08 -3.42
CA VAL A 417 3.40 1.81 -2.69
C VAL A 417 4.25 0.72 -3.33
N THR A 418 4.24 0.60 -4.66
CA THR A 418 5.02 -0.39 -5.41
C THR A 418 6.51 -0.17 -5.23
N LEU A 419 7.01 1.07 -5.34
CA LEU A 419 8.42 1.39 -5.15
C LEU A 419 8.87 1.18 -3.70
N MET A 420 8.02 1.47 -2.71
CA MET A 420 8.32 1.15 -1.30
C MET A 420 8.41 -0.36 -1.07
N SER A 421 7.42 -1.10 -1.57
CA SER A 421 7.32 -2.56 -1.40
C SER A 421 8.47 -3.28 -2.09
N ALA A 422 8.80 -2.88 -3.32
CA ALA A 422 9.92 -3.41 -4.06
C ALA A 422 11.26 -2.97 -3.47
N GLY A 423 11.37 -1.74 -2.98
CA GLY A 423 12.59 -1.23 -2.37
C GLY A 423 12.94 -1.92 -1.06
N THR A 424 11.98 -2.08 -0.16
CA THR A 424 12.16 -2.88 1.07
C THR A 424 12.40 -4.35 0.76
N GLY A 425 11.68 -4.90 -0.24
CA GLY A 425 11.95 -6.24 -0.77
C GLY A 425 13.38 -6.40 -1.26
N LEU A 426 13.93 -5.42 -1.98
CA LEU A 426 15.30 -5.48 -2.50
C LEU A 426 16.31 -5.51 -1.36
N ILE A 427 16.12 -4.68 -0.33
CA ILE A 427 16.95 -4.70 0.88
C ILE A 427 16.90 -6.08 1.54
N GLU A 428 15.71 -6.67 1.66
CA GLU A 428 15.52 -7.97 2.28
C GLU A 428 16.15 -9.11 1.48
N ALA A 429 15.81 -9.25 0.20
CA ALA A 429 16.36 -10.26 -0.69
C ALA A 429 17.89 -10.15 -0.81
N PHE A 430 18.41 -8.92 -0.85
CA PHE A 430 19.85 -8.68 -0.83
C PHE A 430 20.48 -9.09 0.50
N THR A 431 19.81 -8.84 1.63
CA THR A 431 20.30 -9.26 2.95
C THR A 431 20.31 -10.77 3.08
N GLU A 432 19.23 -11.43 2.66
CA GLU A 432 19.15 -12.88 2.60
C GLU A 432 20.30 -13.46 1.77
N LEU A 433 20.50 -12.95 0.54
CA LEU A 433 21.57 -13.36 -0.35
C LEU A 433 22.93 -13.35 0.36
N ILE A 434 23.30 -12.22 0.97
CA ILE A 434 24.63 -12.05 1.57
C ILE A 434 24.79 -12.82 2.88
N LEU A 435 23.71 -13.03 3.64
CA LEU A 435 23.78 -13.76 4.91
C LEU A 435 23.81 -15.27 4.71
N ARG A 436 23.11 -15.79 3.69
CA ARG A 436 23.02 -17.23 3.42
C ARG A 436 24.15 -17.76 2.56
N ASN A 437 24.71 -16.92 1.70
CA ASN A 437 25.68 -17.36 0.70
C ASN A 437 27.06 -16.77 0.96
N LYS A 438 28.08 -17.63 0.94
CA LYS A 438 29.48 -17.18 0.93
C LYS A 438 29.84 -16.73 -0.49
N PRO A 439 30.51 -15.57 -0.65
CA PRO A 439 31.01 -15.14 -1.94
C PRO A 439 31.97 -16.16 -2.54
N LEU A 440 31.86 -16.42 -3.84
CA LEU A 440 32.67 -17.39 -4.57
C LEU A 440 34.06 -16.86 -4.93
N ALA A 441 34.17 -15.56 -5.27
CA ALA A 441 35.39 -14.98 -5.82
C ALA A 441 36.17 -14.13 -4.80
N ALA A 442 35.55 -13.72 -3.70
CA ALA A 442 36.20 -12.92 -2.66
C ALA A 442 37.33 -13.69 -1.96
N SER A 443 38.54 -13.13 -1.94
CA SER A 443 39.73 -13.74 -1.34
C SER A 443 39.77 -13.66 0.19
N ALA A 444 39.17 -12.61 0.78
CA ALA A 444 39.10 -12.43 2.23
C ALA A 444 37.80 -11.71 2.64
N PRO A 445 36.62 -12.33 2.42
CA PRO A 445 35.34 -11.72 2.73
C PRO A 445 35.16 -11.54 4.24
N HIS A 446 34.41 -10.51 4.61
CA HIS A 446 34.02 -10.26 5.98
C HIS A 446 33.17 -11.42 6.53
N ALA A 447 33.34 -11.75 7.83
CA ALA A 447 32.72 -12.92 8.47
C ALA A 447 31.18 -12.91 8.55
N ILE A 448 30.52 -11.81 8.15
CA ILE A 448 29.06 -11.72 8.05
C ILE A 448 28.56 -12.44 6.78
N LEU A 449 29.38 -12.48 5.74
CA LEU A 449 28.96 -13.05 4.46
C LEU A 449 28.88 -14.58 4.57
N GLY A 450 27.69 -15.13 4.36
CA GLY A 450 27.39 -16.55 4.54
C GLY A 450 27.42 -17.02 6.00
N CYS A 451 27.12 -16.14 6.97
CA CYS A 451 27.11 -16.49 8.40
C CYS A 451 25.85 -17.24 8.85
N VAL A 452 24.76 -17.19 8.07
CA VAL A 452 23.52 -17.93 8.31
C VAL A 452 23.59 -19.22 7.51
N GLN A 453 23.80 -20.34 8.21
CA GLN A 453 23.86 -21.67 7.60
C GLN A 453 22.56 -22.42 7.89
N THR A 454 21.69 -22.54 6.88
CA THR A 454 20.54 -23.44 6.92
C THR A 454 20.94 -24.80 6.37
N LYS A 455 20.59 -25.90 7.04
CA LYS A 455 20.83 -27.23 6.46
C LYS A 455 19.94 -27.41 5.23
N PRO A 456 20.39 -28.16 4.19
CA PRO A 456 19.53 -28.47 3.05
C PRO A 456 18.21 -29.11 3.50
N GLY A 457 17.08 -28.52 3.11
CA GLY A 457 15.73 -28.99 3.46
C GLY A 457 15.21 -28.51 4.82
N GLU A 458 15.96 -27.69 5.55
CA GLU A 458 15.45 -27.03 6.77
C GLU A 458 14.46 -25.93 6.36
N PRO A 459 13.19 -25.97 6.84
CA PRO A 459 12.20 -24.98 6.48
C PRO A 459 12.57 -23.63 7.09
N GLU A 460 12.24 -22.55 6.40
CA GLU A 460 12.30 -21.21 6.98
C GLU A 460 11.48 -21.17 8.29
N PRO A 461 11.97 -20.48 9.33
CA PRO A 461 11.19 -20.27 10.54
C PRO A 461 9.83 -19.66 10.19
N ARG A 462 8.76 -20.22 10.78
CA ARG A 462 7.43 -19.62 10.60
C ARG A 462 7.43 -18.23 11.23
N LEU A 463 6.90 -17.27 10.48
CA LEU A 463 6.66 -15.92 10.97
C LEU A 463 5.82 -15.98 12.24
N ASP A 464 6.20 -15.19 13.23
CA ASP A 464 5.45 -15.12 14.47
C ASP A 464 4.15 -14.32 14.29
N ALA A 465 3.17 -14.56 15.16
CA ALA A 465 1.84 -13.93 15.03
C ALA A 465 1.88 -12.40 15.16
N ARG A 466 2.87 -11.86 15.86
CA ARG A 466 3.05 -10.41 16.03
C ARG A 466 3.65 -9.81 14.76
N GLU A 467 4.62 -10.47 14.15
CA GLU A 467 5.16 -10.09 12.84
C GLU A 467 4.06 -10.03 11.78
N LEU A 468 3.24 -11.08 11.68
CA LEU A 468 2.09 -11.10 10.76
C LEU A 468 1.11 -9.95 11.03
N PHE A 469 0.86 -9.64 12.30
CA PHE A 469 0.00 -8.51 12.67
C PHE A 469 0.57 -7.16 12.20
N TYR A 470 1.87 -6.90 12.40
CA TYR A 470 2.50 -5.68 11.90
C TYR A 470 2.55 -5.64 10.37
N ARG A 471 2.73 -6.77 9.69
CA ARG A 471 2.61 -6.82 8.21
C ARG A 471 1.21 -6.42 7.75
N SER A 472 0.15 -6.92 8.39
CA SER A 472 -1.23 -6.53 8.07
C SER A 472 -1.49 -5.04 8.30
N LEU A 473 -0.96 -4.45 9.39
CA LEU A 473 -1.12 -3.01 9.67
C LEU A 473 -0.46 -2.10 8.61
N PHE A 474 0.50 -2.60 7.86
CA PHE A 474 1.22 -1.84 6.83
C PHE A 474 0.89 -2.28 5.39
N ALA A 475 -0.02 -3.24 5.20
CA ALA A 475 -0.26 -3.89 3.90
C ALA A 475 1.02 -4.43 3.24
N TRP A 476 1.93 -4.99 4.05
CA TRP A 476 3.13 -5.60 3.49
C TRP A 476 2.80 -6.91 2.76
N PRO A 477 3.29 -7.10 1.52
CA PRO A 477 3.12 -8.36 0.82
C PRO A 477 3.87 -9.46 1.58
N ASN A 478 3.38 -10.70 1.45
CA ASN A 478 4.16 -11.85 1.89
C ASN A 478 5.48 -11.88 1.11
N VAL A 479 6.56 -12.07 1.85
CA VAL A 479 7.95 -12.08 1.36
C VAL A 479 8.37 -13.51 1.13
#